data_AF-A0A527YP29-F1
#
_entry.id   AF-A0A527YP29-F1
#
_cell.length_a   1.000
_cell.length_b   1.000
_cell.length_c   1.000
_cell.angle_alpha   90.00
_cell.angle_beta   90.00
_cell.angle_gamma   90.00
#
_symmetry.space_group_name_H-M   'P 1'
#
loop_
_entity.id
_entity.type
_entity.pdbx_description
1 polymer ?
#
loop_
_entity_poly.entity_id
_entity_poly.type
_entity_poly.pdbx_seq_one_letter_code
_entity_poly.pdbx_strand_id
1 'polypeptide(L)'
;KVKGSVTTEGKKVPYPFKNAVEMLSMAAKSGLSIADMKRVNEETQMPREELDAGLDGIWSAMKGCIERGLSQDGIMPGGLKVRRRARQLHDRLQE
;
A
#
# COMPACT_ATOMS: atom_id res chain seq x y z
N LYS A 1 -19.86 27.18 5.10
CA LYS A 1 -18.85 26.10 5.27
C LYS A 1 -18.31 25.76 3.89
N VAL A 2 -17.08 26.21 3.60
CA VAL A 2 -16.46 26.11 2.27
C VAL A 2 -16.07 24.65 2.03
N LYS A 3 -16.72 23.99 1.06
CA LYS A 3 -16.30 22.67 0.56
C LYS A 3 -15.01 22.88 -0.23
N GLY A 4 -13.90 22.39 0.30
CA GLY A 4 -12.62 22.35 -0.42
C GLY A 4 -12.74 21.46 -1.66
N SER A 5 -13.01 22.08 -2.79
CA SER A 5 -12.88 21.45 -4.11
C SER A 5 -11.38 21.40 -4.44
N VAL A 6 -10.72 20.30 -4.10
CA VAL A 6 -9.41 19.99 -4.68
C VAL A 6 -9.69 19.52 -6.12
N THR A 7 -9.70 20.47 -7.06
CA THR A 7 -9.66 20.18 -8.49
C THR A 7 -8.22 19.86 -8.87
N THR A 8 -7.80 18.62 -8.61
CA THR A 8 -6.65 18.07 -9.31
C THR A 8 -7.13 17.75 -10.73
N GLU A 9 -6.78 18.59 -11.70
CA GLU A 9 -6.77 18.21 -13.12
C GLU A 9 -5.77 17.06 -13.27
N GLY A 10 -6.21 15.84 -12.94
CA GLY A 10 -5.43 14.63 -13.03
C GLY A 10 -5.20 14.29 -14.50
N LYS A 11 -4.04 13.69 -14.80
CA LYS A 11 -3.75 13.12 -16.12
C LYS A 11 -4.95 12.28 -16.60
N LYS A 12 -5.26 12.34 -17.90
CA LYS A 12 -6.35 11.57 -18.51
C LYS A 12 -6.04 10.08 -18.38
N VAL A 13 -6.73 9.41 -17.46
CA VAL A 13 -6.68 7.96 -17.26
C VAL A 13 -8.04 7.33 -17.59
N PRO A 14 -8.10 6.04 -17.96
CA PRO A 14 -9.34 5.36 -18.33
C PRO A 14 -10.43 5.37 -17.24
N TYR A 15 -10.05 5.30 -15.96
CA TYR A 15 -10.98 5.25 -14.82
C TYR A 15 -10.72 6.39 -13.82
N PRO A 16 -11.14 7.64 -14.10
CA PRO A 16 -10.82 8.81 -13.28
C PRO A 16 -11.87 9.03 -12.17
N PHE A 17 -11.86 8.22 -11.12
CA PHE A 17 -12.76 8.42 -9.96
C PHE A 17 -12.15 9.36 -8.92
N LYS A 18 -12.98 10.23 -8.33
CA LYS A 18 -12.58 11.22 -7.29
C LYS A 18 -13.02 10.84 -5.88
N ASN A 19 -13.94 9.90 -5.76
CA ASN A 19 -14.49 9.44 -4.49
C ASN A 19 -14.92 7.97 -4.57
N ALA A 20 -15.25 7.40 -3.41
CA ALA A 20 -15.60 5.98 -3.31
C ALA A 20 -16.88 5.61 -4.08
N VAL A 21 -17.85 6.52 -4.17
CA VAL A 21 -19.12 6.26 -4.89
C VAL A 21 -18.86 6.14 -6.39
N GLU A 22 -18.09 7.05 -6.96
CA GLU A 22 -17.66 6.99 -8.36
C GLU A 22 -16.82 5.74 -8.63
N MET A 23 -15.86 5.42 -7.74
CA MET A 23 -15.03 4.23 -7.85
C MET A 23 -15.85 2.95 -7.94
N LEU A 24 -16.83 2.77 -7.03
CA LEU A 24 -17.70 1.59 -7.03
C LEU A 24 -18.62 1.55 -8.26
N SER A 25 -19.14 2.70 -8.70
CA SER A 25 -19.95 2.78 -9.92
C SER A 25 -19.14 2.40 -11.17
N MET A 26 -17.89 2.87 -11.28
CA MET A 26 -16.99 2.52 -12.38
C MET A 26 -16.60 1.04 -12.35
N ALA A 27 -16.35 0.46 -11.17
CA ALA A 27 -16.08 -0.97 -11.02
C ALA A 27 -17.25 -1.81 -11.53
N ALA A 28 -18.47 -1.49 -11.09
CA ALA A 28 -19.67 -2.19 -11.51
C ALA A 28 -19.94 -2.08 -13.01
N LYS A 29 -19.69 -0.90 -13.61
CA LYS A 29 -19.88 -0.66 -15.06
C LYS A 29 -18.82 -1.33 -15.93
N SER A 30 -17.57 -1.38 -15.47
CA SER A 30 -16.45 -1.94 -16.23
C SER A 30 -16.35 -3.46 -16.09
N GLY A 31 -16.91 -4.04 -15.03
CA GLY A 31 -16.73 -5.45 -14.68
C GLY A 31 -15.34 -5.76 -14.10
N LEU A 32 -14.52 -4.73 -13.85
CA LEU A 32 -13.18 -4.87 -13.29
C LEU A 32 -13.20 -4.67 -11.77
N SER A 33 -12.27 -5.31 -11.07
CA SER A 33 -12.00 -4.99 -9.67
C SER A 33 -11.41 -3.58 -9.54
N ILE A 34 -11.44 -3.02 -8.33
CA ILE A 34 -10.80 -1.72 -8.06
C ILE A 34 -9.29 -1.79 -8.35
N ALA A 35 -8.65 -2.92 -8.03
CA ALA A 35 -7.23 -3.13 -8.28
C ALA A 35 -6.93 -3.16 -9.78
N ASP A 36 -7.75 -3.85 -10.58
CA ASP A 36 -7.59 -3.92 -12.03
C ASP A 36 -7.81 -2.56 -12.69
N MET A 37 -8.85 -1.82 -12.28
CA MET A 37 -9.06 -0.45 -12.77
C MET A 37 -7.88 0.46 -12.43
N LYS A 38 -7.31 0.34 -11.22
CA LYS A 38 -6.13 1.10 -10.84
C LYS A 38 -4.90 0.70 -11.65
N ARG A 39 -4.70 -0.60 -11.89
CA ARG A 39 -3.62 -1.08 -12.75
C ARG A 39 -3.72 -0.50 -14.16
N VAL A 40 -4.90 -0.55 -14.78
CA VAL A 40 -5.11 0.07 -16.12
C VAL A 40 -4.77 1.57 -16.10
N ASN A 41 -5.11 2.29 -15.03
CA ASN A 41 -4.74 3.69 -14.91
C ASN A 41 -3.22 3.90 -14.77
N GLU A 42 -2.53 3.12 -13.93
CA GLU A 42 -1.07 3.27 -13.74
C GLU A 42 -0.28 2.85 -14.98
N GLU A 43 -0.75 1.83 -15.71
CA GLU A 43 -0.15 1.36 -16.97
C GLU A 43 -0.24 2.40 -18.11
N THR A 44 -1.02 3.48 -17.94
CA THR A 44 -1.00 4.64 -18.86
C THR A 44 0.18 5.58 -18.62
N GLN A 45 0.85 5.47 -17.47
CA GLN A 45 1.95 6.33 -17.04
C GLN A 45 3.30 5.61 -17.05
N MET A 46 3.30 4.30 -16.87
CA MET A 46 4.51 3.48 -16.88
C MET A 46 4.23 2.09 -17.45
N PRO A 47 5.24 1.40 -18.02
CA PRO A 47 5.11 0.03 -18.47
C PRO A 47 4.74 -0.92 -17.33
N ARG A 48 4.02 -2.00 -17.67
CA ARG A 48 3.61 -3.04 -16.71
C ARG A 48 4.78 -3.64 -15.93
N GLU A 49 5.89 -3.91 -16.61
CA GLU A 49 7.08 -4.51 -15.99
C GLU A 49 7.69 -3.58 -14.93
N GLU A 50 7.71 -2.26 -15.19
CA GLU A 50 8.20 -1.27 -14.25
C GLU A 50 7.26 -1.12 -13.04
N LEU A 51 5.94 -1.14 -13.30
CA LEU A 51 4.93 -1.13 -12.24
C LEU A 51 5.06 -2.35 -11.32
N ASP A 52 5.16 -3.54 -11.89
CA ASP A 52 5.29 -4.79 -11.13
C ASP A 52 6.60 -4.80 -10.33
N ALA A 53 7.72 -4.41 -10.93
CA ALA A 53 9.00 -4.28 -10.22
C ALA A 53 8.95 -3.27 -9.06
N GLY A 54 8.26 -2.15 -9.24
CA GLY A 54 8.07 -1.15 -8.18
C GLY A 54 7.24 -1.69 -7.01
N LEU A 55 6.15 -2.40 -7.31
CA LEU A 55 5.30 -3.06 -6.30
C LEU A 55 6.08 -4.13 -5.52
N ASP A 56 6.85 -4.96 -6.23
CA ASP A 56 7.71 -5.98 -5.63
C ASP A 56 8.81 -5.37 -4.75
N GLY A 57 9.36 -4.22 -5.14
CA GLY A 57 10.32 -3.46 -4.35
C GLY A 57 9.73 -2.98 -3.02
N ILE A 58 8.52 -2.39 -3.06
CA ILE A 58 7.80 -1.93 -1.85
C ILE A 58 7.51 -3.12 -0.94
N TRP A 59 6.99 -4.22 -1.50
CA TRP A 59 6.71 -5.44 -0.76
C TRP A 59 7.98 -6.02 -0.11
N SER A 60 9.08 -6.10 -0.86
CA SER A 60 10.36 -6.59 -0.37
C SER A 60 10.90 -5.74 0.77
N ALA A 61 10.74 -4.41 0.70
CA ALA A 61 11.11 -3.52 1.80
C ALA A 61 10.25 -3.75 3.05
N MET A 62 8.93 -3.89 2.89
CA MET A 62 8.02 -4.22 3.99
C MET A 62 8.37 -5.56 4.63
N LYS A 63 8.57 -6.60 3.81
CA LYS A 63 9.00 -7.93 4.27
C LYS A 63 10.33 -7.85 5.02
N GLY A 64 11.31 -7.14 4.47
CA GLY A 64 12.59 -6.92 5.14
C GLY A 64 12.46 -6.20 6.49
N CYS A 65 11.54 -5.25 6.62
CA CYS A 65 11.23 -4.62 7.91
C CYS A 65 10.65 -5.61 8.93
N ILE A 66 9.75 -6.50 8.48
CA ILE A 66 9.16 -7.55 9.33
C ILE A 66 10.26 -8.50 9.80
N GLU A 67 11.07 -9.06 8.90
CA GLU A 67 12.15 -10.00 9.26
C GLU A 67 13.16 -9.38 10.25
N ARG A 68 13.53 -8.11 10.05
CA ARG A 68 14.36 -7.38 11.03
C ARG A 68 13.63 -7.23 12.36
N GLY A 69 12.33 -6.94 12.36
CA GLY A 69 11.53 -6.84 13.58
C GLY A 69 11.49 -8.16 14.35
N LEU A 70 11.33 -9.28 13.65
CA LEU A 70 11.21 -10.62 14.21
C LEU A 70 12.55 -11.22 14.69
N SER A 71 13.68 -10.77 14.15
CA SER A 71 15.02 -11.28 14.53
C SER A 71 15.71 -10.50 15.64
N GLN A 72 15.24 -9.28 15.95
CA GLN A 72 15.92 -8.36 16.86
C GLN A 72 15.38 -8.42 18.29
N ASP A 73 16.29 -8.45 19.26
CA ASP A 73 16.00 -8.41 20.69
C ASP A 73 16.52 -7.14 21.37
N GLY A 74 16.26 -7.05 22.67
CA GLY A 74 16.82 -6.00 23.53
C GLY A 74 15.83 -4.87 23.82
N ILE A 75 16.39 -3.72 24.18
CA ILE A 75 15.63 -2.53 24.62
C ILE A 75 15.69 -1.47 23.52
N MET A 76 14.56 -0.85 23.20
CA MET A 76 14.50 0.25 22.24
C MET A 76 15.26 1.47 22.77
N PRO A 77 15.95 2.22 21.90
CA PRO A 77 16.53 3.50 22.27
C PRO A 77 15.43 4.51 22.65
N GLY A 78 15.81 5.60 23.32
CA GLY A 78 14.88 6.67 23.71
C GLY A 78 14.52 6.73 25.20
N GLY A 79 15.26 6.05 26.08
CA GLY A 79 15.19 6.23 27.54
C GLY A 79 13.99 5.59 28.25
N LEU A 80 12.98 5.12 27.51
CA LEU A 80 11.76 4.52 28.06
C LEU A 80 11.90 3.04 28.49
N LYS A 81 13.10 2.46 28.35
CA LYS A 81 13.41 1.05 28.69
C LYS A 81 12.44 0.01 28.09
N VAL A 82 11.84 0.33 26.93
CA VAL A 82 10.85 -0.55 26.28
C VAL A 82 11.54 -1.76 25.65
N ARG A 83 11.14 -2.96 26.04
CA ARG A 83 11.66 -4.20 25.45
C ARG A 83 11.05 -4.46 24.06
N ARG A 84 11.87 -4.94 23.13
CA ARG A 84 11.40 -5.51 21.86
C ARG A 84 10.66 -6.81 22.17
N ARG A 85 9.48 -7.00 21.56
CA ARG A 85 8.56 -8.12 21.85
C ARG A 85 8.31 -9.04 20.65
N ALA A 86 8.65 -8.60 19.44
CA ALA A 86 8.23 -9.26 18.22
C ALA A 86 8.82 -10.68 18.09
N ARG A 87 10.14 -10.84 18.33
CA ARG A 87 10.81 -12.15 18.32
C ARG A 87 10.16 -13.15 19.27
N GLN A 88 10.05 -12.79 20.55
CA GLN A 88 9.48 -13.67 21.59
C GLN A 88 8.03 -14.07 21.27
N LEU A 89 7.25 -13.17 20.65
CA LEU A 89 5.90 -13.52 20.23
C LEU A 89 5.91 -14.48 19.04
N HIS A 90 6.79 -14.25 18.06
CA HIS A 90 6.95 -15.12 16.91
C HIS A 90 7.36 -16.54 17.32
N ASP A 91 8.38 -16.69 18.16
CA ASP A 91 8.86 -18.01 18.61
C ASP A 91 7.73 -18.80 19.29
N ARG A 92 6.92 -18.16 20.14
CA ARG A 92 5.76 -18.79 20.80
C ARG A 92 4.62 -19.19 19.87
N LEU A 93 4.52 -18.60 18.67
CA LEU A 93 3.49 -18.95 17.69
C LEU A 93 3.95 -20.07 16.75
N GLN A 94 5.25 -20.41 16.75
CA GLN A 94 5.82 -21.50 15.97
C GLN A 94 5.96 -22.80 16.77
N GLU A 95 5.68 -22.76 18.07
CA GLU A 95 5.54 -23.91 18.97
C GLU A 95 4.12 -24.50 18.92
#